data_AF-A0A2J8UFM8-F1
#
_entry.id   AF-A0A2J8UFM8-F1
#
_cell.length_a   1.000
_cell.length_b   1.000
_cell.length_c   1.000
_cell.angle_alpha   90.00
_cell.angle_beta   90.00
_cell.angle_gamma   90.00
#
_symmetry.space_group_name_H-M   'P 1'
#
loop_
_entity.id
_entity.type
_entity.pdbx_description
1 polymer ?
#
loop_
_entity_poly.entity_id
_entity_poly.type
_entity_poly.pdbx_seq_one_letter_code
_entity_poly.pdbx_strand_id
1 'polypeptide(L)'
;MKGFIDDADYSVGLLDEGTNLGNVIDNYVYEHTLTGKNAFFVGDLGKIVKKHSQWQNVVAQIKPFYTVKCNSAPAVLEILAALGTGFACSSKNEMAL
;
A
#
# COMPACT_ATOMS: atom_id res chain seq x y z
N MET A 1 -11.04 24.01 12.91
CA MET A 1 -10.31 22.72 12.85
C MET A 1 -11.11 21.83 11.92
N LYS A 2 -10.65 21.65 10.67
CA LYS A 2 -11.32 20.79 9.70
C LYS A 2 -10.86 19.36 9.99
N GLY A 3 -11.81 18.47 10.29
CA GLY A 3 -11.56 17.11 10.72
C GLY A 3 -10.62 16.37 9.76
N PHE A 4 -9.75 15.55 10.34
CA PHE A 4 -8.92 14.61 9.61
C PHE A 4 -9.81 13.61 8.88
N ILE A 5 -9.24 13.10 7.78
CA ILE A 5 -9.83 12.29 6.73
C ILE A 5 -10.62 11.11 7.30
N ASP A 6 -11.77 10.82 6.68
CA ASP A 6 -12.62 9.64 6.88
C ASP A 6 -11.79 8.37 7.11
N ASP A 7 -12.25 7.50 8.02
CA ASP A 7 -11.70 6.16 8.25
C ASP A 7 -11.43 5.47 6.91
N ALA A 8 -10.16 5.24 6.59
CA ALA A 8 -9.81 4.57 5.35
C ALA A 8 -10.22 3.10 5.44
N ASP A 9 -11.19 2.69 4.63
CA ASP A 9 -11.69 1.31 4.51
C ASP A 9 -10.68 0.39 3.82
N TYR A 10 -9.52 0.15 4.46
CA TYR A 10 -8.64 -0.95 4.08
C TYR A 10 -8.31 -1.80 5.31
N SER A 11 -8.50 -3.12 5.18
CA SER A 11 -8.14 -4.08 6.21
C SER A 11 -6.72 -4.61 5.94
N VAL A 12 -5.88 -4.56 6.95
CA VAL A 12 -4.52 -5.12 6.91
C VAL A 12 -4.48 -6.37 7.76
N GLY A 13 -4.32 -7.53 7.12
CA GLY A 13 -4.09 -8.80 7.80
C GLY A 13 -2.60 -9.05 8.04
N LEU A 14 -2.25 -9.54 9.23
CA LEU A 14 -0.92 -10.08 9.49
C LEU A 14 -0.83 -11.50 8.93
N LEU A 15 0.32 -11.86 8.36
CA LEU A 15 0.57 -13.20 7.84
C LEU A 15 1.45 -13.96 8.83
N ASP A 16 0.95 -15.09 9.30
CA ASP A 16 1.69 -16.01 10.18
C ASP A 16 2.81 -16.73 9.42
N GLU A 17 3.79 -17.20 10.18
CA GLU A 17 4.90 -17.98 9.66
C GLU A 17 4.39 -19.27 8.99
N GLY A 18 4.65 -19.43 7.70
CA GLY A 18 4.15 -20.54 6.87
C GLY A 18 2.99 -20.18 5.95
N THR A 19 2.32 -19.04 6.17
CA THR A 19 1.33 -18.48 5.24
C THR A 19 2.03 -17.68 4.16
N ASN A 20 1.67 -17.90 2.90
CA ASN A 20 2.16 -17.10 1.78
C ASN A 20 1.03 -16.40 1.02
N LEU A 21 1.40 -15.52 0.09
CA LEU A 21 0.45 -14.74 -0.71
C LEU A 21 -0.56 -15.62 -1.47
N GLY A 22 -0.15 -16.80 -1.93
CA GLY A 22 -1.03 -17.75 -2.59
C GLY A 22 -2.15 -18.22 -1.66
N ASN A 23 -1.85 -18.51 -0.39
CA ASN A 23 -2.87 -18.89 0.59
C ASN A 23 -3.90 -17.77 0.82
N VAL A 24 -3.45 -16.52 0.85
CA VAL A 24 -4.34 -15.36 1.00
C VAL A 24 -5.25 -15.23 -0.21
N ILE A 25 -4.70 -15.35 -1.43
CA ILE A 25 -5.47 -15.31 -2.67
C ILE A 25 -6.49 -16.45 -2.69
N ASP A 26 -6.08 -17.68 -2.39
CA ASP A 26 -6.95 -18.87 -2.39
C ASP A 26 -8.12 -18.71 -1.40
N ASN A 27 -7.87 -18.13 -0.21
CA ASN A 27 -8.92 -17.84 0.76
C ASN A 27 -9.95 -16.83 0.21
N TYR A 28 -9.48 -15.72 -0.37
CA TYR A 28 -10.38 -14.73 -0.98
C TYR A 28 -11.14 -15.31 -2.20
N VAL A 29 -10.50 -16.16 -3.02
CA VAL A 29 -11.18 -16.86 -4.12
C VAL A 29 -12.31 -17.75 -3.58
N TYR A 30 -12.04 -18.49 -2.50
CA TYR A 30 -13.05 -19.34 -1.86
C TYR A 30 -14.24 -18.51 -1.35
N GLU A 31 -13.98 -17.45 -0.58
CA GLU A 31 -15.02 -16.55 -0.05
C GLU A 31 -15.84 -15.90 -1.18
N HIS A 32 -15.16 -15.44 -2.25
CA HIS A 32 -15.81 -14.74 -3.37
C HIS A 32 -16.57 -15.68 -4.31
N THR A 33 -16.27 -16.98 -4.29
CA THR A 33 -16.99 -17.98 -5.07
C THR A 33 -18.48 -18.03 -4.70
N LEU A 34 -18.81 -17.71 -3.44
CA LEU A 34 -20.17 -17.76 -2.89
C LEU A 34 -20.88 -16.40 -2.89
N THR A 35 -20.18 -15.29 -3.13
CA THR A 35 -20.69 -13.92 -2.93
C THR A 35 -20.70 -13.04 -4.20
N GLY A 36 -20.56 -13.65 -5.38
CA GLY A 36 -20.73 -12.97 -6.67
C GLY A 36 -19.47 -12.86 -7.53
N LYS A 37 -18.32 -13.38 -7.06
CA LYS A 37 -17.08 -13.53 -7.84
C LYS A 37 -16.52 -12.23 -8.41
N ASN A 38 -16.65 -11.13 -7.67
CA ASN A 38 -16.01 -9.87 -8.02
C ASN A 38 -14.48 -10.03 -8.03
N ALA A 39 -13.82 -9.31 -8.93
CA ALA A 39 -12.36 -9.23 -8.94
C ALA A 39 -11.86 -8.49 -7.68
N PHE A 40 -10.69 -8.88 -7.18
CA PHE A 40 -10.06 -8.28 -6.01
C PHE A 40 -8.54 -8.12 -6.21
N PHE A 41 -7.92 -7.28 -5.39
CA PHE A 41 -6.47 -7.11 -5.32
C PHE A 41 -5.96 -7.54 -3.94
N VAL A 42 -4.74 -8.11 -3.91
CA VAL A 42 -4.01 -8.35 -2.67
C VAL A 42 -2.68 -7.59 -2.72
N GLY A 43 -2.49 -6.65 -1.80
CA GLY A 43 -1.29 -5.82 -1.71
C GLY A 43 -0.42 -6.20 -0.52
N ASP A 44 0.83 -6.61 -0.78
CA ASP A 44 1.82 -6.89 0.27
C ASP A 44 2.54 -5.59 0.67
N LEU A 45 2.08 -4.97 1.76
CA LEU A 45 2.71 -3.77 2.32
C LEU A 45 4.13 -4.03 2.83
N GLY A 46 4.43 -5.26 3.28
CA GLY A 46 5.76 -5.66 3.71
C GLY A 46 6.79 -5.60 2.57
N LYS A 47 6.37 -5.82 1.32
CA LYS A 47 7.23 -5.60 0.14
C LYS A 47 7.57 -4.13 -0.09
N ILE A 48 6.67 -3.19 0.21
CA ILE A 48 6.94 -1.75 0.11
C ILE A 48 8.02 -1.37 1.12
N VAL A 49 7.89 -1.82 2.38
CA VAL A 49 8.89 -1.60 3.43
C VAL A 49 10.25 -2.19 3.00
N LYS A 50 10.28 -3.44 2.53
CA LYS A 50 11.51 -4.08 2.03
C LYS A 50 12.16 -3.30 0.88
N LYS A 51 11.35 -2.72 -0.02
CA LYS A 51 11.85 -1.88 -1.11
C LYS A 51 12.43 -0.57 -0.61
N HIS A 52 11.83 0.05 0.39
CA HIS A 52 12.37 1.25 1.03
C HIS A 52 13.70 0.96 1.73
N SER A 53 13.79 -0.12 2.51
CA SER A 53 15.06 -0.55 3.13
C SER A 53 16.13 -0.87 2.09
N GLN A 54 15.76 -1.56 0.99
CA GLN A 54 16.67 -1.81 -0.12
C GLN A 54 17.17 -0.49 -0.75
N TRP A 55 16.29 0.49 -0.96
CA TRP A 55 16.67 1.81 -1.47
C TRP A 55 17.70 2.49 -0.56
N GLN A 56 17.42 2.54 0.74
CA GLN A 56 18.33 3.14 1.72
C GLN A 56 19.69 2.42 1.77
N ASN A 57 19.71 1.09 1.64
CA ASN A 57 20.96 0.32 1.63
C ASN A 57 21.81 0.56 0.38
N VAL A 58 21.19 0.89 -0.77
CA VAL A 58 21.90 1.05 -2.04
C VAL A 58 22.27 2.52 -2.32
N VAL A 59 21.40 3.46 -1.97
CA VAL A 59 21.55 4.91 -2.26
C VAL A 59 21.06 5.78 -1.09
N ALA A 60 21.62 5.59 0.10
CA ALA A 60 21.24 6.29 1.33
C ALA A 60 21.17 7.83 1.20
N GLN A 61 22.02 8.42 0.38
CA GLN A 61 22.11 9.88 0.18
C GLN A 61 21.00 10.45 -0.73
N ILE A 62 20.22 9.62 -1.41
CA ILE A 62 19.15 10.05 -2.32
C ILE A 62 17.81 9.87 -1.62
N LYS A 63 17.12 10.98 -1.31
CA LYS A 63 15.76 10.92 -0.77
C LYS A 63 14.77 10.52 -1.89
N PRO A 64 14.04 9.41 -1.75
CA PRO A 64 13.05 9.02 -2.75
C PRO A 64 11.83 9.94 -2.70
N PHE A 65 11.29 10.27 -3.87
CA PHE A 65 9.98 10.90 -4.03
C PHE A 65 9.10 9.97 -4.86
N TYR A 66 8.09 9.36 -4.23
CA TYR A 66 7.20 8.42 -4.88
C TYR A 66 6.25 9.13 -5.85
N THR A 67 6.18 8.68 -7.09
CA THR A 67 5.25 9.20 -8.09
C THR A 67 3.82 8.74 -7.76
N VAL A 68 3.01 9.64 -7.20
CA VAL A 68 1.66 9.32 -6.67
C VAL A 68 0.75 8.70 -7.73
N LYS A 69 0.86 9.16 -8.99
CA LYS A 69 0.09 8.63 -10.13
C LYS A 69 0.27 7.13 -10.37
N CYS A 70 1.36 6.51 -9.89
CA CYS A 70 1.59 5.08 -10.06
C CYS A 70 0.59 4.22 -9.27
N ASN A 71 0.27 4.62 -8.04
CA ASN A 71 -0.76 4.03 -7.20
C ASN A 71 -1.08 4.99 -6.04
N SER A 72 -2.24 5.63 -6.10
CA SER A 72 -2.69 6.60 -5.11
C SER A 72 -3.56 5.98 -4.01
N ALA A 73 -3.49 4.66 -3.80
CA ALA A 73 -4.23 4.00 -2.72
C ALA A 73 -3.77 4.54 -1.36
N PRO A 74 -4.68 4.97 -0.46
CA PRO A 74 -4.32 5.57 0.83
C PRO A 74 -3.31 4.74 1.65
N ALA A 75 -3.53 3.42 1.76
CA ALA A 75 -2.60 2.52 2.46
C ALA A 75 -1.15 2.58 1.93
N VAL A 76 -0.97 2.73 0.62
CA VAL A 76 0.36 2.85 -0.01
C VAL A 76 1.00 4.20 0.32
N LEU A 77 0.22 5.27 0.27
CA LEU A 77 0.72 6.62 0.56
C LEU A 77 1.04 6.76 2.06
N GLU A 78 0.18 6.26 2.94
CA GLU A 78 0.38 6.31 4.39
C GLU A 78 1.63 5.55 4.82
N ILE A 79 1.87 4.33 4.30
CA ILE A 79 3.08 3.58 4.65
C ILE A 79 4.35 4.26 4.11
N LEU A 80 4.31 4.81 2.89
CA LEU A 80 5.45 5.53 2.33
C LEU A 80 5.74 6.84 3.08
N ALA A 81 4.70 7.53 3.52
CA ALA A 81 4.80 8.73 4.35
C ALA A 81 5.39 8.38 5.73
N ALA A 82 4.94 7.30 6.37
CA ALA A 82 5.48 6.81 7.63
C ALA A 82 6.96 6.39 7.52
N LEU A 83 7.37 5.87 6.35
CA LEU A 83 8.78 5.57 6.04
C LEU A 83 9.61 6.83 5.70
N GLY A 84 9.00 8.03 5.65
CA GLY A 84 9.69 9.29 5.37
C GLY A 84 9.97 9.58 3.89
N THR A 85 9.31 8.87 2.98
CA THR A 85 9.38 9.08 1.53
C THR A 85 8.69 10.40 1.16
N GLY A 86 9.26 11.16 0.22
CA GLY A 86 8.56 12.32 -0.37
C GLY A 86 7.53 11.89 -1.43
N PHE A 87 6.74 12.81 -1.95
CA PHE A 87 5.75 12.53 -2.99
C PHE A 87 5.93 13.45 -4.19
N ALA A 88 6.00 12.85 -5.38
CA ALA A 88 5.97 13.55 -6.66
C ALA A 88 4.53 13.55 -7.18
N CYS A 89 3.84 14.68 -6.99
CA CYS A 89 2.46 14.87 -7.43
C CYS A 89 2.42 15.54 -8.82
N SER A 90 1.51 15.08 -9.65
CA SER A 90 1.31 15.51 -11.04
C SER A 90 -0.01 16.24 -11.29
N SER A 91 -0.84 16.39 -10.25
CA SER A 91 -2.11 17.14 -10.30
C SER A 91 -2.42 17.84 -8.97
N LYS A 92 -3.33 18.82 -8.99
CA LYS A 92 -3.82 19.48 -7.77
C LYS A 92 -4.52 18.51 -6.82
N ASN A 93 -5.18 17.49 -7.37
CA ASN A 93 -5.86 16.47 -6.58
C ASN A 93 -4.84 15.59 -5.83
N GLU A 94 -3.73 15.21 -6.49
CA GLU A 94 -2.65 14.44 -5.83
C GLU A 94 -1.93 15.25 -4.75
N MET A 95 -1.90 16.59 -4.83
CA MET A 95 -1.34 17.44 -3.77
C MET A 95 -2.30 17.64 -2.59
N ALA A 96 -3.61 17.44 -2.80
CA ALA A 96 -4.65 17.64 -1.79
C ALA A 96 -5.04 16.34 -1.08
N LEU A 97 -4.62 15.20 -1.62
CA LEU A 97 -4.74 13.87 -1.03
C LEU A 97 -3.86 13.75 0.21
#